data_AF-A0A933UA97-F1
#
_entry.id   AF-A0A933UA97-F1
#
_cell.length_a   1.000
_cell.length_b   1.000
_cell.length_c   1.000
_cell.angle_alpha   90.00
_cell.angle_beta   90.00
_cell.angle_gamma   90.00
#
_symmetry.space_group_name_H-M   'P 1'
#
loop_
_entity.id
_entity.type
_entity.pdbx_description
1 polymer ?
#
loop_
_entity_poly.entity_id
_entity_poly.type
_entity_poly.pdbx_seq_one_letter_code
_entity_poly.pdbx_strand_id
1 'polypeptide(L)' 'MKIIGRRQPGSGGLEQANGFLKLVIGLRGDKPFIPRGVHRFRSHEEKDAWTLQMLTRPTRARPR' A
#
# COMPACT_ATOMS: atom_id res chain seq x y z
N MET A 1 -34.43 -10.45 -1.78
CA MET A 1 -32.99 -10.19 -1.54
C MET A 1 -32.36 -9.71 -2.84
N LYS A 2 -32.05 -8.41 -2.97
CA LYS A 2 -31.49 -7.82 -4.21
C LYS A 2 -29.97 -7.92 -4.17
N ILE A 3 -29.39 -8.79 -5.00
CA ILE A 3 -27.94 -8.91 -5.13
C ILE A 3 -27.46 -7.74 -6.01
N ILE A 4 -26.71 -6.81 -5.43
CA ILE A 4 -26.06 -5.72 -6.16
C ILE A 4 -24.68 -6.21 -6.61
N GLY A 5 -24.55 -6.49 -7.92
CA GLY A 5 -23.27 -6.76 -8.60
C GLY A 5 -22.58 -8.06 -8.18
N ARG A 6 -22.64 -9.10 -9.03
CA ARG A 6 -21.71 -10.23 -8.90
C ARG A 6 -20.31 -9.74 -9.29
N ARG A 7 -19.35 -9.76 -8.35
CA ARG A 7 -17.93 -9.58 -8.68
C ARG A 7 -17.55 -10.65 -9.68
N GLN A 8 -17.36 -10.27 -10.92
CA GLN A 8 -16.81 -11.16 -11.93
C GLN A 8 -15.31 -11.29 -11.64
N PRO A 9 -14.74 -12.51 -11.56
CA PRO A 9 -13.30 -12.65 -11.59
C PRO A 9 -12.79 -11.97 -12.86
N GLY A 10 -11.83 -11.07 -12.72
CA GLY A 10 -11.25 -10.37 -13.87
C GLY A 10 -10.76 -11.40 -14.88
N SER A 11 -11.15 -11.24 -16.15
CA SER A 11 -10.67 -12.08 -17.23
C SER A 11 -9.15 -11.99 -17.24
N GLY A 12 -8.47 -13.07 -16.83
CA GLY A 12 -7.01 -13.14 -16.91
C GLY A 12 -6.20 -13.61 -15.71
N GLY A 13 -6.83 -13.70 -14.54
CA GLY A 13 -6.16 -14.22 -13.34
C GLY A 13 -4.89 -13.45 -12.95
N LEU A 14 -4.00 -14.12 -12.19
CA LEU A 14 -2.79 -13.51 -11.65
C LEU A 14 -1.76 -13.13 -12.74
N GLU A 15 -1.72 -13.87 -13.85
CA GLU A 15 -0.78 -13.63 -14.95
C GLU A 15 -1.00 -12.27 -15.60
N GLN A 16 -2.25 -11.89 -15.86
CA GLN A 16 -2.57 -10.60 -16.46
C GLN A 16 -2.39 -9.44 -15.47
N ALA A 17 -2.46 -9.70 -14.17
CA ALA A 17 -2.14 -8.73 -13.13
C ALA A 17 -0.63 -8.51 -12.92
N ASN A 18 0.23 -9.42 -13.40
CA ASN A 18 1.67 -9.40 -13.14
C ASN A 18 2.36 -8.14 -13.71
N GLY A 19 2.00 -7.74 -14.94
CA GLY A 19 2.56 -6.53 -15.57
C GLY A 19 2.25 -5.27 -14.77
N PHE A 20 1.00 -5.14 -14.32
CA PHE A 20 0.58 -4.03 -13.46
C PHE A 20 1.30 -4.05 -12.10
N LEU A 21 1.43 -5.22 -11.48
CA LEU A 21 2.14 -5.36 -10.21
C LEU A 21 3.63 -4.95 -10.33
N LYS A 22 4.31 -5.36 -11.41
CA LYS A 22 5.69 -4.94 -11.70
C LYS A 22 5.82 -3.44 -11.86
N LEU A 23 4.90 -2.80 -12.59
CA LEU A 23 4.86 -1.35 -12.74
C LEU A 23 4.69 -0.66 -11.38
N VAL A 24 3.74 -1.11 -10.56
CA VAL A 24 3.48 -0.54 -9.22
C VAL A 24 4.71 -0.69 -8.31
N ILE A 25 5.38 -1.85 -8.34
CA ILE A 25 6.62 -2.06 -7.58
C ILE A 25 7.72 -1.11 -8.08
N GLY A 26 7.89 -0.96 -9.40
CA GLY A 26 8.89 -0.07 -9.99
C GLY A 26 8.67 1.40 -9.64
N LEU A 27 7.44 1.91 -9.78
CA LEU A 27 7.07 3.29 -9.43
C LEU A 27 7.26 3.59 -7.93
N ARG A 28 7.12 2.56 -7.09
CA ARG A 28 7.33 2.68 -5.66
C ARG A 28 8.82 2.79 -5.31
N GLY A 29 9.69 2.03 -5.98
CA GLY A 29 11.12 1.99 -5.67
C GLY A 29 11.37 1.68 -4.19
N ASP A 30 12.27 2.43 -3.57
CA ASP A 30 12.67 2.26 -2.18
C ASP A 30 11.82 3.03 -1.16
N LYS A 31 10.62 3.50 -1.55
CA LYS A 31 9.75 4.26 -0.63
C LYS A 31 9.25 3.38 0.53
N PRO A 32 9.37 3.84 1.79
CA PRO A 32 8.92 3.08 2.95
C PRO A 32 7.40 2.89 2.93
N PHE A 33 6.92 1.80 3.53
CA PHE A 33 5.48 1.61 3.78
C PHE A 33 5.05 2.32 5.06
N ILE A 34 3.85 2.87 5.09
CA ILE A 34 3.17 3.17 6.36
C ILE A 34 2.81 1.81 7.00
N PRO A 35 3.20 1.57 8.27
CA PRO A 35 2.89 0.31 8.94
C PRO A 35 1.37 0.12 9.05
N ARG A 36 0.89 -1.03 8.59
CA ARG A 36 -0.53 -1.42 8.74
C ARG A 36 -0.84 -1.64 10.21
N GLY A 37 -1.96 -1.10 10.68
CA GLY A 37 -2.40 -1.25 12.06
C GLY A 37 -3.29 -0.09 12.51
N VAL A 38 -3.79 -0.20 13.75
CA VAL A 38 -4.50 0.89 14.43
C VAL A 38 -3.48 1.70 15.21
N HIS A 39 -3.27 2.94 14.77
CA HIS A 39 -2.42 3.92 15.46
C HIS A 39 -3.33 4.96 16.11
N ARG A 40 -3.11 5.23 17.39
CA ARG A 40 -3.89 6.21 18.16
C ARG A 40 -3.05 7.46 18.36
N PHE A 41 -3.63 8.61 18.04
CA PHE A 41 -3.02 9.91 18.20
C PHE A 41 -3.94 10.78 19.05
N ARG A 42 -3.35 11.69 19.83
CA ARG A 42 -4.09 12.64 20.67
C ARG A 42 -4.58 13.83 19.85
N SER A 43 -3.93 14.16 18.74
CA SER A 43 -4.33 15.24 17.84
C SER A 43 -4.08 14.91 16.36
N HIS A 44 -4.61 15.76 15.47
CA HIS A 44 -4.41 15.61 14.02
C HIS A 44 -2.97 15.96 13.61
N GLU A 45 -2.36 16.95 14.26
CA GLU A 45 -0.99 17.37 14.02
C GLU A 45 0.00 16.24 14.36
N GLU A 46 -0.25 15.53 15.45
CA GLU A 46 0.53 14.35 15.84
C GLU A 46 0.45 13.25 14.77
N LYS A 47 -0.76 12.99 14.25
CA LYS A 47 -0.98 12.02 13.17
C LYS A 47 -0.23 12.44 11.90
N ASP A 48 -0.25 13.71 11.54
CA ASP A 48 0.39 14.22 10.32
C ASP A 48 1.93 14.20 10.44
N ALA A 49 2.48 14.60 11.59
CA ALA A 49 3.91 14.49 11.88
C ALA A 49 4.39 13.04 11.83
N TRP A 50 3.63 12.12 12.44
CA TRP A 50 3.92 10.69 12.37
C TRP A 50 3.83 10.14 10.94
N THR A 51 2.82 10.56 10.17
CA THR A 51 2.64 10.13 8.77
C THR A 51 3.82 10.57 7.92
N LEU A 52 4.25 11.83 8.06
CA LEU A 52 5.41 12.36 7.37
C LEU A 52 6.67 11.57 7.72
N GLN A 53 6.89 11.28 9.01
CA GLN A 53 8.01 10.46 9.46
C GLN A 53 7.99 9.05 8.84
N MET A 54 6.82 8.41 8.75
CA MET A 54 6.71 7.08 8.15
C MET A 54 6.95 7.08 6.63
N LEU A 55 6.63 8.18 5.94
CA LEU A 55 6.87 8.35 4.50
C LEU A 55 8.32 8.71 4.17
N THR A 56 9.03 9.39 5.07
CA THR A 56 10.41 9.85 4.84
C THR A 56 11.48 8.98 5.50
N ARG A 57 11.09 7.99 6.32
CA ARG A 57 12.06 7.10 6.97
C ARG A 57 12.91 6.36 5.93
N PRO A 58 14.22 6.18 6.19
CA PRO A 58 15.07 5.37 5.33
C PRO A 58 14.58 3.92 5.30
N THR A 59 14.37 3.38 4.11
CA THR A 59 14.05 1.96 3.94
C THR A 59 15.27 1.15 4.35
N ARG A 60 15.13 0.26 5.34
CA ARG A 60 16.19 -0.69 5.68
C ARG A 60 16.50 -1.50 4.42
N ALA A 61 17.76 -1.45 3.97
CA ALA A 61 18.23 -2.26 2.87
C ALA A 61 17.89 -3.73 3.16
N ARG A 62 17.16 -4.37 2.26
CA ARG A 62 16.89 -5.79 2.34
C ARG A 62 18.25 -6.49 2.13
N PRO A 63 18.74 -7.33 3.06
CA PRO A 63 19.91 -8.16 2.77
C PRO A 63 19.56 -9.01 1.54
N ARG A 64 20.47 -8.99 0.55
CA ARG A 64 20.31 -9.73 -0.71
C ARG A 64 20.43 -11.22 -0.47
#